data_AF-A0A9D1YZH5-F1
#
_entry.id   AF-A0A9D1YZH5-F1
#
_cell.length_a   1.000
_cell.length_b   1.000
_cell.length_c   1.000
_cell.angle_alpha   90.00
_cell.angle_beta   90.00
_cell.angle_gamma   90.00
#
_symmetry.space_group_name_H-M   'P 1'
#
loop_
_entity.id
_entity.type
_entity.pdbx_description
1 polymer ?
#
loop_
_entity_poly.entity_id
_entity_poly.type
_entity_poly.pdbx_seq_one_letter_code
_entity_poly.pdbx_strand_id
1 'polypeptide(L)'
;MYCKHLIRVLLFILPFFVAGGCTKEDTSDCRTAVRLQLSYTHNKEGRDLFKEVATCGDILLYNGDGTLLERRAMTAREYETATLQLMVPLEKASYTVVFWANLLTENYVLDSEATMQSMRMSLQHEQGQVSGVLPDLLHGVSSFATDGQRTPIEQTLSMRNLTNQVNVILEGAMSGTRAAGTAYSMQLTGSNGLYGWAADNFPGESLNYVPIYTPNIAGYDKALCGTFHTLHLWPGSDLRLMIFNGSSVLYDEPLVDLLMQSPDINTEDDLWRYSDYYLRFDSNMMLTAIKVLEWHDIDTEGGL
;
A
#
# COMPACT_ATOMS: atom_id res chain seq x y z
N MET A 1 31.56 87.70 7.57
CA MET A 1 31.99 88.70 6.57
C MET A 1 30.95 88.75 5.46
N TYR A 2 30.50 89.96 5.12
CA TYR A 2 29.42 90.29 4.19
C TYR A 2 29.68 89.86 2.73
N CYS A 3 28.63 89.40 2.02
CA CYS A 3 28.05 90.00 0.79
C CYS A 3 27.09 88.98 0.13
N LYS A 4 25.76 89.20 0.02
CA LYS A 4 25.04 90.08 -0.95
C LYS A 4 25.46 89.77 -2.41
N HIS A 5 24.63 89.51 -3.42
CA HIS A 5 23.18 89.65 -3.65
C HIS A 5 22.82 88.85 -4.94
N LEU A 6 21.54 88.44 -5.03
CA LEU A 6 20.65 88.33 -6.21
C LEU A 6 21.16 87.81 -7.57
N ILE A 7 20.41 86.87 -8.17
CA ILE A 7 19.40 87.17 -9.21
C ILE A 7 18.51 85.92 -9.41
N ARG A 8 17.20 86.17 -9.49
CA ARG A 8 16.13 85.20 -9.78
C ARG A 8 16.18 84.76 -11.25
N VAL A 9 16.08 83.45 -11.52
CA VAL A 9 15.41 82.94 -12.72
C VAL A 9 14.57 81.73 -12.33
N LEU A 10 13.26 81.87 -12.52
CA LEU A 10 12.23 80.87 -12.31
C LEU A 10 12.13 80.04 -13.60
N LEU A 11 12.36 78.73 -13.54
CA LEU A 11 12.13 77.83 -14.67
C LEU A 11 11.42 76.56 -14.16
N PHE A 12 10.13 76.49 -14.48
CA PHE A 12 9.23 75.38 -14.22
C PHE A 12 9.75 74.10 -14.92
N ILE A 13 10.02 73.04 -14.16
CA ILE A 13 10.24 71.69 -14.70
C ILE A 13 8.98 70.88 -14.41
N LEU A 14 8.27 70.52 -15.49
CA LEU A 14 7.17 69.58 -15.52
C LEU A 14 7.73 68.15 -15.36
N PRO A 15 7.25 67.31 -14.43
CA PRO A 15 7.58 65.89 -14.45
C PRO A 15 6.68 65.17 -15.47
N PHE A 16 7.28 64.72 -16.57
CA PHE A 16 6.71 63.73 -17.47
C PHE A 16 6.56 62.41 -16.70
N PHE A 17 5.34 62.05 -16.30
CA PHE A 17 4.98 60.69 -15.91
C PHE A 17 5.06 59.81 -17.16
N VAL A 18 6.16 59.08 -17.31
CA VAL A 18 6.22 57.94 -18.23
C VAL A 18 5.55 56.77 -17.51
N ALA A 19 4.23 56.67 -17.65
CA ALA A 19 3.51 55.43 -17.45
C ALA A 19 3.87 54.49 -18.60
N GLY A 20 4.95 53.74 -18.41
CA GLY A 20 5.46 52.76 -19.37
C GLY A 20 5.42 51.37 -18.79
N GLY A 21 4.41 50.60 -19.20
CA GLY A 21 4.49 49.14 -19.31
C GLY A 21 4.30 48.36 -18.01
N CYS A 22 3.11 47.78 -17.85
CA CYS A 22 2.98 46.50 -17.17
C CYS A 22 4.04 45.55 -17.73
N THR A 23 4.99 45.14 -16.91
CA THR A 23 5.76 43.94 -17.15
C THR A 23 4.74 42.82 -17.32
N LYS A 24 4.69 42.27 -18.52
CA LYS A 24 4.06 40.99 -18.80
C LYS A 24 4.91 39.95 -18.08
N GLU A 25 4.74 39.87 -16.77
CA GLU A 25 5.33 38.82 -15.94
C GLU A 25 4.81 37.50 -16.48
N ASP A 26 5.74 36.59 -16.70
CA ASP A 26 5.50 35.26 -17.21
C ASP A 26 4.41 34.57 -16.36
N THR A 27 3.18 34.49 -16.89
CA THR A 27 2.05 33.88 -16.16
C THR A 27 2.14 32.36 -16.14
N SER A 28 3.23 31.76 -16.64
CA SER A 28 3.49 30.32 -16.62
C SER A 28 3.83 29.77 -15.23
N ASP A 29 4.22 30.63 -14.29
CA ASP A 29 4.70 30.23 -12.95
C ASP A 29 3.64 30.35 -11.84
N CYS A 30 2.39 30.54 -12.20
CA CYS A 30 1.28 30.54 -11.25
C CYS A 30 0.92 29.09 -10.87
N ARG A 31 1.53 28.58 -9.79
CA ARG A 31 1.23 27.28 -9.21
C ARG A 31 0.89 27.40 -7.72
N THR A 32 0.06 26.47 -7.22
CA THR A 32 -0.26 26.33 -5.81
C THR A 32 0.56 25.19 -5.21
N ALA A 33 1.23 25.47 -4.09
CA ALA A 33 2.03 24.48 -3.37
C ALA A 33 1.12 23.58 -2.52
N VAL A 34 1.36 22.29 -2.60
CA VAL A 34 0.66 21.26 -1.82
C VAL A 34 1.69 20.44 -1.06
N ARG A 35 1.47 20.26 0.24
CA ARG A 35 2.28 19.40 1.10
C ARG A 35 1.42 18.29 1.67
N LEU A 36 1.82 17.05 1.40
CA LEU A 36 1.14 15.88 1.94
C LEU A 36 2.08 15.17 2.90
N GLN A 37 1.72 15.15 4.19
CA GLN A 37 2.44 14.38 5.20
C GLN A 37 2.08 12.90 5.02
N LEU A 38 3.08 12.09 4.69
CA LEU A 38 2.95 10.65 4.54
C LEU A 38 2.85 10.01 5.93
N SER A 39 1.84 9.17 6.13
CA SER A 39 1.62 8.49 7.41
C SER A 39 1.07 7.08 7.24
N TYR A 40 1.69 6.12 7.93
CA TYR A 40 1.21 4.74 8.03
C TYR A 40 0.99 4.39 9.50
N THR A 41 -0.16 4.82 10.02
CA THR A 41 -0.61 4.54 11.41
C THR A 41 -1.63 3.40 11.48
N HIS A 42 -2.13 2.96 10.32
CA HIS A 42 -3.12 1.90 10.21
C HIS A 42 -2.44 0.52 10.24
N ASN A 43 -1.89 0.17 11.40
CA ASN A 43 -1.15 -1.06 11.66
C ASN A 43 -1.42 -1.56 13.09
N LYS A 44 -0.90 -2.74 13.43
CA LYS A 44 -1.06 -3.35 14.76
C LYS A 44 -0.35 -2.60 15.89
N GLU A 45 0.72 -1.87 15.59
CA GLU A 45 1.50 -1.11 16.57
C GLU A 45 0.81 0.19 16.99
N GLY A 46 -0.20 0.65 16.25
CA GLY A 46 -0.95 1.88 16.54
C GLY A 46 -0.10 3.15 16.48
N ARG A 47 1.05 3.12 15.79
CA ARG A 47 1.97 4.24 15.63
C ARG A 47 2.38 4.39 14.17
N ASP A 48 2.91 5.54 13.80
CA ASP A 48 3.36 5.77 12.43
C ASP A 48 4.63 4.96 12.14
N LEU A 49 4.54 4.07 11.14
CA LEU A 49 5.63 3.21 10.69
C LEU A 49 6.14 3.56 9.29
N PHE A 50 5.68 4.67 8.68
CA PHE A 50 6.00 4.96 7.28
C PHE A 50 7.51 4.92 6.99
N LYS A 51 8.33 5.58 7.82
CA LYS A 51 9.79 5.61 7.65
C LYS A 51 10.51 4.28 7.95
N GLU A 52 9.84 3.37 8.65
CA GLU A 52 10.37 2.04 8.96
C GLU A 52 10.09 1.04 7.82
N VAL A 53 9.01 1.26 7.07
CA VAL A 53 8.47 0.31 6.09
C VAL A 53 8.69 0.75 4.65
N ALA A 54 8.39 2.01 4.31
CA ALA A 54 8.56 2.51 2.97
C ALA A 54 10.05 2.71 2.68
N THR A 55 10.50 2.22 1.52
CA THR A 55 11.89 2.37 1.02
C THR A 55 11.95 3.16 -0.28
N CYS A 56 10.87 3.13 -1.07
CA CYS A 56 10.65 3.97 -2.24
C CYS A 56 9.16 4.35 -2.33
N GLY A 57 8.83 5.29 -3.21
CA GLY A 57 7.44 5.65 -3.46
C GLY A 57 7.20 6.24 -4.84
N ASP A 58 6.07 5.88 -5.43
CA ASP A 58 5.54 6.36 -6.69
C ASP A 58 4.32 7.26 -6.44
N ILE A 59 4.31 8.41 -7.10
CA ILE A 59 3.30 9.43 -6.97
C ILE A 59 2.63 9.60 -8.32
N LEU A 60 1.30 9.47 -8.35
CA LEU A 60 0.46 9.75 -9.50
C LEU A 60 -0.53 10.85 -9.13
N LEU A 61 -0.38 12.02 -9.75
CA LEU A 61 -1.25 13.17 -9.56
C LEU A 61 -2.25 13.26 -10.72
N TYR A 62 -3.52 13.23 -10.37
CA TYR A 62 -4.65 13.35 -11.28
C TYR A 62 -5.35 14.70 -11.13
N ASN A 63 -5.86 15.24 -12.23
CA ASN A 63 -6.77 16.38 -12.21
C ASN A 63 -8.20 15.94 -11.80
N GLY A 64 -9.12 16.90 -11.78
CA GLY A 64 -10.50 16.65 -11.32
C GLY A 64 -11.35 15.79 -12.26
N ASP A 65 -10.94 15.63 -13.52
CA ASP A 65 -11.59 14.71 -14.48
C ASP A 65 -11.01 13.30 -14.44
N GLY A 66 -9.93 13.08 -13.67
CA GLY A 66 -9.26 11.79 -13.54
C GLY A 66 -8.14 11.55 -14.55
N THR A 67 -7.73 12.54 -15.34
CA THR A 67 -6.57 12.47 -16.25
C THR A 67 -5.27 12.68 -15.49
N LEU A 68 -4.26 11.87 -15.79
CA LEU A 68 -2.94 11.95 -15.19
C LEU A 68 -2.24 13.26 -15.58
N LEU A 69 -1.80 14.03 -14.59
CA LEU A 69 -0.99 15.23 -14.75
C LEU A 69 0.51 14.94 -14.60
N GLU A 70 0.85 14.12 -13.62
CA GLU A 70 2.24 13.83 -13.26
C GLU A 70 2.36 12.42 -12.68
N ARG A 71 3.37 11.68 -13.14
CA ARG A 71 3.86 10.47 -12.49
C ARG A 71 5.34 10.65 -12.21
N ARG A 72 5.77 10.39 -10.97
CA ARG A 72 7.18 10.37 -10.59
C ARG A 72 7.43 9.58 -9.33
N ALA A 73 8.69 9.20 -9.13
CA ALA A 73 9.17 8.72 -7.85
C ALA A 73 9.29 9.86 -6.82
N MET A 74 9.26 9.49 -5.54
CA MET A 74 9.67 10.36 -4.44
C MET A 74 11.13 10.78 -4.59
N THR A 75 11.41 12.03 -4.22
CA THR A 75 12.79 12.50 -4.05
C THR A 75 13.35 12.04 -2.72
N ALA A 76 14.69 12.02 -2.60
CA ALA A 76 15.36 11.70 -1.34
C ALA A 76 14.90 12.60 -0.17
N ARG A 77 14.67 13.89 -0.43
CA ARG A 77 14.18 14.82 0.59
C ARG A 77 12.76 14.48 1.06
N GLU A 78 11.85 14.18 0.13
CA GLU A 78 10.47 13.81 0.48
C GLU A 78 10.44 12.51 1.30
N TYR A 79 11.37 11.59 1.03
CA TYR A 79 11.57 10.38 1.83
C TYR A 79 12.08 10.71 3.24
N GLU A 80 13.16 11.48 3.34
CA GLU A 80 13.75 11.91 4.61
C GLU A 80 12.75 12.65 5.51
N THR A 81 11.90 13.51 4.93
CA THR A 81 10.90 14.27 5.70
C THR A 81 9.57 13.54 5.85
N ALA A 82 9.34 12.45 5.10
CA ALA A 82 8.02 11.82 4.93
C ALA A 82 6.94 12.84 4.51
N THR A 83 7.29 13.75 3.59
CA THR A 83 6.38 14.80 3.13
C THR A 83 6.52 14.98 1.63
N LEU A 84 5.44 14.78 0.88
CA LEU A 84 5.40 15.08 -0.54
C LEU A 84 5.28 16.57 -0.78
N GLN A 85 5.97 17.07 -1.80
CA GLN A 85 5.87 18.45 -2.26
C GLN A 85 5.40 18.45 -3.71
N LEU A 86 4.17 18.92 -3.92
CA LEU A 86 3.53 18.96 -5.23
C LEU A 86 3.23 20.41 -5.61
N MET A 87 3.20 20.65 -6.92
CA MET A 87 2.86 21.95 -7.48
C MET A 87 1.75 21.77 -8.51
N VAL A 88 0.55 22.23 -8.20
CA VAL A 88 -0.61 22.14 -9.09
C VAL A 88 -0.89 23.48 -9.79
N PRO A 89 -1.55 23.48 -10.96
CA PRO A 89 -1.97 24.73 -11.63
C PRO A 89 -2.78 25.65 -10.70
N LEU A 90 -2.54 26.96 -10.83
CA LEU A 90 -3.29 28.01 -10.11
C LEU A 90 -4.67 28.22 -10.78
N GLU A 91 -5.54 27.25 -10.63
CA GLU A 91 -6.93 27.31 -11.06
C GLU A 91 -7.82 26.82 -9.93
N LYS A 92 -9.12 27.08 -10.01
CA LYS A 92 -10.09 26.48 -9.10
C LYS A 92 -10.44 25.09 -9.62
N ALA A 93 -9.79 24.07 -9.09
CA ALA A 93 -9.96 22.68 -9.53
C ALA A 93 -9.80 21.70 -8.36
N SER A 94 -10.15 20.45 -8.61
CA SER A 94 -9.91 19.32 -7.71
C SER A 94 -8.79 18.45 -8.26
N TYR A 95 -8.06 17.80 -7.36
CA TYR A 95 -6.96 16.91 -7.69
C TYR A 95 -7.00 15.69 -6.79
N THR A 96 -6.44 14.58 -7.29
CA THR A 96 -6.27 13.35 -6.52
C THR A 96 -4.84 12.86 -6.64
N VAL A 97 -4.21 12.54 -5.52
CA VAL A 97 -2.90 11.90 -5.46
C VAL A 97 -3.11 10.45 -5.08
N VAL A 98 -2.69 9.56 -5.97
CA VAL A 98 -2.54 8.13 -5.72
C VAL A 98 -1.08 7.87 -5.42
N PHE A 99 -0.81 7.23 -4.29
CA PHE A 99 0.53 6.97 -3.82
C PHE A 99 0.72 5.48 -3.55
N TRP A 100 1.84 4.95 -4.04
CA TRP A 100 2.28 3.60 -3.77
C TRP A 100 3.69 3.62 -3.19
N ALA A 101 3.90 3.03 -2.01
CA ALA A 101 5.23 2.80 -1.47
C ALA A 101 5.66 1.36 -1.75
N ASN A 102 6.92 1.15 -2.10
CA ASN A 102 7.48 -0.17 -2.43
C ASN A 102 6.74 -0.90 -3.58
N LEU A 103 6.28 -0.15 -4.59
CA LEU A 103 5.72 -0.73 -5.82
C LEU A 103 6.85 -1.25 -6.72
N LEU A 104 7.45 -2.37 -6.29
CA LEU A 104 8.62 -2.95 -6.93
C LEU A 104 8.24 -3.65 -8.25
N THR A 105 8.93 -3.30 -9.33
CA THR A 105 8.67 -3.80 -10.70
C THR A 105 8.97 -5.27 -10.90
N GLU A 106 9.62 -5.93 -9.95
CA GLU A 106 9.80 -7.38 -9.90
C GLU A 106 8.56 -8.12 -9.37
N ASN A 107 7.70 -7.43 -8.62
CA ASN A 107 6.52 -8.01 -7.99
C ASN A 107 5.22 -7.50 -8.59
N TYR A 108 5.19 -6.29 -9.12
CA TYR A 108 3.96 -5.63 -9.52
C TYR A 108 4.06 -5.01 -10.92
N VAL A 109 2.93 -4.89 -11.58
CA VAL A 109 2.76 -4.08 -12.79
C VAL A 109 1.72 -3.02 -12.51
N LEU A 110 1.99 -1.78 -12.92
CA LEU A 110 1.03 -0.69 -12.91
C LEU A 110 0.74 -0.28 -14.35
N ASP A 111 -0.48 -0.52 -14.79
CA ASP A 111 -0.92 -0.33 -16.16
C ASP A 111 -2.05 0.69 -16.26
N SER A 112 -2.26 1.20 -17.48
CA SER A 112 -3.42 2.03 -17.84
C SER A 112 -3.60 3.27 -16.96
N GLU A 113 -2.50 3.86 -16.52
CA GLU A 113 -2.46 4.98 -15.57
C GLU A 113 -2.88 6.34 -16.14
N ALA A 114 -3.07 6.45 -17.46
CA ALA A 114 -3.44 7.70 -18.12
C ALA A 114 -4.75 8.29 -17.57
N THR A 115 -5.68 7.43 -17.14
CA THR A 115 -6.85 7.85 -16.37
C THR A 115 -6.93 7.06 -15.06
N MET A 116 -7.33 7.72 -13.98
CA MET A 116 -7.41 7.14 -12.64
C MET A 116 -8.31 5.90 -12.62
N GLN A 117 -9.45 5.94 -13.30
CA GLN A 117 -10.44 4.86 -13.33
C GLN A 117 -9.97 3.64 -14.13
N SER A 118 -9.06 3.83 -15.11
CA SER A 118 -8.47 2.73 -15.87
C SER A 118 -7.22 2.14 -15.21
N MET A 119 -6.60 2.84 -14.24
CA MET A 119 -5.39 2.36 -13.56
C MET A 119 -5.62 0.97 -12.97
N ARG A 120 -4.71 0.05 -13.25
CA ARG A 120 -4.70 -1.27 -12.61
C ARG A 120 -3.31 -1.57 -12.07
N MET A 121 -3.26 -2.00 -10.82
CA MET A 121 -2.11 -2.63 -10.20
C MET A 121 -2.35 -4.14 -10.18
N SER A 122 -1.47 -4.92 -10.79
CA SER A 122 -1.53 -6.37 -10.80
C SER A 122 -0.26 -6.98 -10.19
N LEU A 123 -0.45 -8.05 -9.42
CA LEU A 123 0.63 -8.90 -8.95
C LEU A 123 1.24 -9.69 -10.11
N GLN A 124 2.57 -9.66 -10.22
CA GLN A 124 3.28 -10.49 -11.19
C GLN A 124 3.30 -11.95 -10.74
N HIS A 125 3.19 -12.83 -11.72
CA HIS A 125 3.20 -14.26 -11.52
C HIS A 125 3.69 -14.97 -12.78
N GLU A 126 4.17 -16.20 -12.61
CA GLU A 126 4.51 -17.07 -13.73
C GLU A 126 3.41 -18.12 -13.88
N GLN A 127 2.63 -18.05 -14.97
CA GLN A 127 1.55 -19.01 -15.25
C GLN A 127 0.54 -19.19 -14.10
N GLY A 128 0.13 -18.08 -13.47
CA GLY A 128 -0.75 -18.05 -12.31
C GLY A 128 -0.07 -18.37 -10.97
N GLN A 129 1.22 -18.73 -10.96
CA GLN A 129 1.95 -19.02 -9.72
C GLN A 129 2.67 -17.78 -9.19
N VAL A 130 2.38 -17.46 -7.92
CA VAL A 130 3.08 -16.45 -7.14
C VAL A 130 4.02 -17.17 -6.18
N SER A 131 5.29 -16.79 -6.18
CA SER A 131 6.29 -17.34 -5.27
C SER A 131 7.26 -16.25 -4.82
N GLY A 132 7.98 -16.53 -3.72
CA GLY A 132 8.94 -15.61 -3.15
C GLY A 132 8.32 -14.66 -2.11
N VAL A 133 9.12 -13.66 -1.73
CA VAL A 133 8.75 -12.69 -0.71
C VAL A 133 8.09 -11.49 -1.38
N LEU A 134 6.92 -11.09 -0.90
CA LEU A 134 6.33 -9.80 -1.22
C LEU A 134 6.66 -8.83 -0.07
N PRO A 135 7.46 -7.78 -0.31
CA PRO A 135 7.68 -6.75 0.70
C PRO A 135 6.40 -5.95 0.96
N ASP A 136 6.36 -5.19 2.05
CA ASP A 136 5.24 -4.31 2.38
C ASP A 136 4.88 -3.38 1.22
N LEU A 137 3.67 -3.50 0.66
CA LEU A 137 3.15 -2.62 -0.38
C LEU A 137 2.18 -1.64 0.25
N LEU A 138 2.62 -0.40 0.47
CA LEU A 138 1.75 0.62 1.04
C LEU A 138 0.99 1.37 -0.04
N HIS A 139 -0.27 1.66 0.21
CA HIS A 139 -1.13 2.43 -0.67
C HIS A 139 -1.84 3.53 0.09
N GLY A 140 -1.98 4.70 -0.53
CA GLY A 140 -2.84 5.75 -0.01
C GLY A 140 -3.34 6.68 -1.09
N VAL A 141 -4.50 7.28 -0.85
CA VAL A 141 -5.10 8.28 -1.73
C VAL A 141 -5.45 9.53 -0.94
N SER A 142 -5.17 10.69 -1.53
CA SER A 142 -5.60 11.98 -0.98
C SER A 142 -6.21 12.85 -2.06
N SER A 143 -7.33 13.48 -1.75
CA SER A 143 -8.03 14.39 -2.65
C SER A 143 -8.10 15.78 -2.04
N PHE A 144 -7.83 16.80 -2.84
CA PHE A 144 -7.86 18.20 -2.43
C PHE A 144 -8.39 19.10 -3.53
N ALA A 145 -8.76 20.33 -3.17
CA ALA A 145 -9.21 21.34 -4.10
C ALA A 145 -8.49 22.66 -3.86
N THR A 146 -8.23 23.39 -4.93
CA THR A 146 -7.66 24.73 -4.91
C THR A 146 -8.76 25.77 -5.10
N ASP A 147 -8.58 26.95 -4.52
CA ASP A 147 -9.49 28.10 -4.62
C ASP A 147 -9.17 29.02 -5.82
N GLY A 148 -8.20 28.64 -6.66
CA GLY A 148 -7.64 29.50 -7.70
C GLY A 148 -6.76 30.63 -7.16
N GLN A 149 -6.42 30.60 -5.86
CA GLN A 149 -5.45 31.48 -5.20
C GLN A 149 -4.22 30.68 -4.79
N ARG A 150 -3.13 31.38 -4.46
CA ARG A 150 -1.86 30.77 -4.03
C ARG A 150 -1.90 30.29 -2.57
N THR A 151 -3.08 29.88 -2.09
CA THR A 151 -3.29 29.36 -0.75
C THR A 151 -2.63 27.99 -0.64
N PRO A 152 -1.58 27.80 0.20
CA PRO A 152 -0.94 26.50 0.35
C PRO A 152 -1.90 25.47 0.92
N ILE A 153 -1.81 24.22 0.46
CA ILE A 153 -2.58 23.10 0.99
C ILE A 153 -1.64 22.21 1.80
N GLU A 154 -2.04 21.89 3.02
CA GLU A 154 -1.34 20.95 3.88
C GLU A 154 -2.33 19.89 4.39
N GLN A 155 -2.04 18.62 4.13
CA GLN A 155 -2.89 17.49 4.52
C GLN A 155 -2.06 16.26 4.87
N THR A 156 -2.68 15.27 5.49
CA THR A 156 -2.09 13.94 5.68
C THR A 156 -2.55 13.01 4.56
N LEU A 157 -1.62 12.27 3.96
CA LEU A 157 -1.92 11.13 3.09
C LEU A 157 -1.70 9.87 3.94
N SER A 158 -2.80 9.31 4.42
CA SER A 158 -2.81 8.08 5.22
C SER A 158 -2.72 6.86 4.31
N MET A 159 -1.88 5.91 4.69
CA MET A 159 -1.66 4.67 3.96
C MET A 159 -2.16 3.45 4.71
N ARG A 160 -2.40 2.39 3.95
CA ARG A 160 -2.63 1.02 4.41
C ARG A 160 -1.64 0.08 3.73
N ASN A 161 -1.36 -1.05 4.35
CA ASN A 161 -0.55 -2.10 3.74
C ASN A 161 -1.45 -3.08 2.99
N LEU A 162 -1.06 -3.46 1.77
CA LEU A 162 -1.78 -4.45 0.97
C LEU A 162 -1.20 -5.85 1.13
N THR A 163 0.05 -6.01 1.53
CA THR A 163 0.66 -7.34 1.62
C THR A 163 0.46 -7.97 2.99
N ASN A 164 0.32 -9.29 2.97
CA ASN A 164 0.10 -10.12 4.14
C ASN A 164 1.02 -11.33 4.12
N GLN A 165 1.43 -11.75 5.30
CA GLN A 165 2.12 -12.99 5.56
C GLN A 165 1.19 -13.97 6.27
N VAL A 166 1.03 -15.16 5.71
CA VAL A 166 0.23 -16.25 6.32
C VAL A 166 1.15 -17.43 6.57
N ASN A 167 1.33 -17.78 7.83
CA ASN A 167 2.21 -18.84 8.27
C ASN A 167 1.36 -20.06 8.67
N VAL A 168 1.57 -21.19 8.00
CA VAL A 168 0.84 -22.43 8.28
C VAL A 168 1.81 -23.43 8.88
N ILE A 169 1.52 -23.88 10.10
CA ILE A 169 2.32 -24.84 10.86
C ILE A 169 1.56 -26.16 10.92
N LEU A 170 2.11 -27.20 10.30
CA LEU A 170 1.54 -28.55 10.29
C LEU A 170 2.34 -29.46 11.24
N GLU A 171 1.83 -29.73 12.43
CA GLU A 171 2.46 -30.64 13.37
C GLU A 171 2.37 -32.10 12.92
N GLY A 172 3.42 -32.89 13.14
CA GLY A 172 3.47 -34.30 12.73
C GLY A 172 3.61 -34.52 11.21
N ALA A 173 3.88 -33.46 10.45
CA ALA A 173 4.04 -33.45 9.00
C ALA A 173 5.51 -33.33 8.56
N MET A 174 6.49 -33.85 9.32
CA MET A 174 7.89 -33.72 8.92
C MET A 174 8.17 -34.38 7.57
N SER A 175 9.06 -33.76 6.79
CA SER A 175 9.61 -34.37 5.59
C SER A 175 10.24 -35.72 5.94
N GLY A 176 9.73 -36.80 5.35
CA GLY A 176 10.25 -38.16 5.51
C GLY A 176 9.74 -38.98 6.70
N THR A 177 8.74 -38.53 7.49
CA THR A 177 8.31 -39.27 8.71
C THR A 177 6.88 -39.81 8.72
N ARG A 178 6.19 -39.92 7.57
CA ARG A 178 5.00 -40.78 7.47
C ARG A 178 5.27 -42.01 6.62
N ALA A 179 4.64 -43.12 7.01
CA ALA A 179 4.76 -44.46 6.42
C ALA A 179 4.38 -44.58 4.93
N ALA A 180 3.97 -43.49 4.25
CA ALA A 180 3.47 -43.48 2.87
C ALA A 180 4.40 -42.82 1.83
N GLY A 181 5.57 -42.29 2.23
CA GLY A 181 6.60 -41.83 1.28
C GLY A 181 6.25 -40.64 0.38
N THR A 182 5.14 -39.95 0.62
CA THR A 182 4.69 -38.75 -0.11
C THR A 182 4.77 -37.52 0.79
N ALA A 183 5.30 -36.41 0.27
CA ALA A 183 5.49 -35.18 1.05
C ALA A 183 4.18 -34.38 1.10
N TYR A 184 3.94 -33.73 2.25
CA TYR A 184 2.92 -32.71 2.36
C TYR A 184 3.29 -31.48 1.53
N SER A 185 2.29 -30.85 0.93
CA SER A 185 2.43 -29.53 0.32
C SER A 185 1.22 -28.67 0.64
N MET A 186 1.40 -27.35 0.55
CA MET A 186 0.38 -26.36 0.85
C MET A 186 0.33 -25.33 -0.28
N GLN A 187 -0.85 -24.78 -0.53
CA GLN A 187 -1.09 -23.70 -1.50
C GLN A 187 -2.16 -22.75 -0.94
N LEU A 188 -2.08 -21.46 -1.30
CA LEU A 188 -3.25 -20.58 -1.25
C LEU A 188 -3.72 -20.32 -2.68
N THR A 189 -5.02 -20.39 -2.92
CA THR A 189 -5.59 -20.11 -4.25
C THR A 189 -6.75 -19.14 -4.17
N GLY A 190 -6.76 -18.10 -5.01
CA GLY A 190 -7.82 -17.07 -5.01
C GLY A 190 -7.49 -15.87 -5.87
N SER A 191 -8.41 -14.92 -5.95
CA SER A 191 -8.41 -13.84 -6.96
C SER A 191 -8.07 -12.46 -6.37
N ASN A 192 -7.11 -12.39 -5.44
CA ASN A 192 -6.68 -11.15 -4.79
C ASN A 192 -5.49 -10.45 -5.46
N GLY A 193 -5.25 -10.69 -6.75
CA GLY A 193 -4.08 -10.18 -7.48
C GLY A 193 -4.23 -8.83 -8.17
N LEU A 194 -5.44 -8.25 -8.24
CA LEU A 194 -5.74 -7.10 -9.11
C LEU A 194 -6.48 -5.99 -8.35
N TYR A 195 -5.95 -4.76 -8.44
CA TYR A 195 -6.47 -3.60 -7.73
C TYR A 195 -6.61 -2.37 -8.64
N GLY A 196 -7.59 -1.53 -8.32
CA GLY A 196 -7.73 -0.20 -8.90
C GLY A 196 -6.89 0.87 -8.21
N TRP A 197 -7.17 2.11 -8.58
CA TRP A 197 -6.49 3.30 -8.05
C TRP A 197 -6.75 3.55 -6.56
N ALA A 198 -7.83 3.02 -5.99
CA ALA A 198 -8.20 3.20 -4.59
C ALA A 198 -7.88 1.95 -3.74
N ALA A 199 -7.08 1.02 -4.29
CA ALA A 199 -6.90 -0.33 -3.77
C ALA A 199 -8.23 -1.10 -3.61
N ASP A 200 -9.22 -0.79 -4.42
CA ASP A 200 -10.41 -1.61 -4.61
C ASP A 200 -10.01 -2.88 -5.39
N ASN A 201 -10.36 -4.05 -4.85
CA ASN A 201 -10.11 -5.31 -5.53
C ASN A 201 -11.03 -5.47 -6.75
N PHE A 202 -10.46 -5.94 -7.85
CA PHE A 202 -11.21 -6.33 -9.04
C PHE A 202 -11.22 -7.85 -9.17
N PRO A 203 -12.28 -8.42 -9.79
CA PRO A 203 -12.26 -9.83 -10.19
C PRO A 203 -11.11 -10.04 -11.18
N GLY A 204 -10.04 -10.66 -10.67
CA GLY A 204 -8.85 -11.03 -11.43
C GLY A 204 -8.86 -12.50 -11.80
N GLU A 205 -7.74 -12.96 -12.36
CA GLU A 205 -7.49 -14.39 -12.45
C GLU A 205 -7.21 -14.98 -11.06
N SER A 206 -7.57 -16.25 -10.88
CA SER A 206 -7.21 -16.98 -9.67
C SER A 206 -5.71 -17.27 -9.69
N LEU A 207 -5.02 -16.79 -8.67
CA LEU A 207 -3.60 -17.02 -8.44
C LEU A 207 -3.38 -18.21 -7.53
N ASN A 208 -2.21 -18.81 -7.62
CA ASN A 208 -1.73 -19.87 -6.75
C ASN A 208 -0.45 -19.42 -6.04
N TYR A 209 -0.58 -19.10 -4.76
CA TYR A 209 0.54 -18.71 -3.91
C TYR A 209 1.22 -19.96 -3.36
N VAL A 210 2.53 -20.06 -3.62
CA VAL A 210 3.38 -21.16 -3.15
C VAL A 210 4.15 -20.69 -1.91
N PRO A 211 4.17 -21.48 -0.83
CA PRO A 211 4.83 -21.03 0.39
C PRO A 211 6.34 -21.22 0.31
N ILE A 212 7.04 -20.41 1.08
CA ILE A 212 8.44 -20.67 1.45
C ILE A 212 8.42 -21.65 2.62
N TYR A 213 8.95 -22.86 2.40
CA TYR A 213 9.01 -23.87 3.45
C TYR A 213 10.19 -23.65 4.37
N THR A 214 9.91 -23.64 5.68
CA THR A 214 10.95 -23.57 6.72
C THR A 214 10.95 -24.89 7.51
N PRO A 215 12.00 -25.72 7.38
CA PRO A 215 12.16 -26.90 8.23
C PRO A 215 12.62 -26.48 9.63
N ASN A 216 12.08 -27.13 10.67
CA ASN A 216 12.49 -26.99 12.07
C ASN A 216 12.30 -25.57 12.64
N ILE A 217 11.05 -25.24 12.98
CA ILE A 217 10.75 -24.01 13.73
C ILE A 217 11.01 -24.26 15.22
N ALA A 218 11.66 -23.30 15.88
CA ALA A 218 11.87 -23.35 17.33
C ALA A 218 10.54 -23.49 18.07
N GLY A 219 10.41 -24.53 18.90
CA GLY A 219 9.16 -24.88 19.58
C GLY A 219 8.28 -25.87 18.82
N TYR A 220 8.64 -26.23 17.58
CA TYR A 220 7.90 -27.15 16.70
C TYR A 220 8.85 -28.13 15.99
N ASP A 221 9.58 -28.93 16.77
CA ASP A 221 10.64 -29.85 16.31
C ASP A 221 10.14 -30.99 15.37
N LYS A 222 8.83 -31.08 15.16
CA LYS A 222 8.18 -32.08 14.30
C LYS A 222 7.12 -31.49 13.37
N ALA A 223 7.31 -30.25 12.91
CA ALA A 223 6.36 -29.59 12.03
C ALA A 223 6.93 -29.26 10.64
N LEU A 224 6.04 -29.18 9.66
CA LEU A 224 6.29 -28.49 8.40
C LEU A 224 5.68 -27.10 8.49
N CYS A 225 6.46 -26.06 8.24
CA CYS A 225 5.93 -24.72 8.12
C CYS A 225 6.04 -24.20 6.70
N GLY A 226 4.98 -23.55 6.23
CA GLY A 226 4.95 -22.81 4.98
C GLY A 226 4.52 -21.38 5.26
N THR A 227 5.35 -20.43 4.81
CA THR A 227 5.03 -19.01 4.86
C THR A 227 4.60 -18.55 3.46
N PHE A 228 3.36 -18.09 3.36
CA PHE A 228 2.82 -17.48 2.16
C PHE A 228 2.94 -15.97 2.26
N HIS A 229 3.28 -15.34 1.14
CA HIS A 229 3.13 -13.90 0.95
C HIS A 229 2.00 -13.67 -0.04
N THR A 230 0.99 -12.91 0.36
CA THR A 230 -0.20 -12.63 -0.45
C THR A 230 -0.60 -11.16 -0.34
N LEU A 231 -1.62 -10.74 -1.09
CA LEU A 231 -2.17 -9.39 -1.02
C LEU A 231 -3.33 -9.32 -0.03
N HIS A 232 -4.14 -8.27 -0.11
CA HIS A 232 -5.09 -7.93 0.93
C HIS A 232 -6.14 -9.06 1.11
N LEU A 233 -6.59 -9.23 2.35
CA LEU A 233 -7.55 -10.24 2.78
C LEU A 233 -8.83 -9.53 3.21
N TRP A 234 -9.99 -9.95 2.72
CA TRP A 234 -11.28 -9.35 3.09
C TRP A 234 -12.35 -10.43 3.33
N PRO A 235 -13.39 -10.14 4.14
CA PRO A 235 -14.46 -11.09 4.39
C PRO A 235 -15.17 -11.50 3.09
N GLY A 236 -15.35 -12.81 2.90
CA GLY A 236 -15.94 -13.36 1.67
C GLY A 236 -14.98 -13.42 0.47
N SER A 237 -13.68 -13.18 0.69
CA SER A 237 -12.63 -13.50 -0.29
C SER A 237 -12.70 -14.96 -0.72
N ASP A 238 -12.40 -15.22 -1.99
CA ASP A 238 -12.31 -16.57 -2.56
C ASP A 238 -10.94 -17.24 -2.29
N LEU A 239 -10.08 -16.64 -1.47
CA LEU A 239 -8.76 -17.18 -1.13
C LEU A 239 -8.92 -18.41 -0.22
N ARG A 240 -8.44 -19.57 -0.67
CA ARG A 240 -8.56 -20.86 0.02
C ARG A 240 -7.20 -21.41 0.41
N LEU A 241 -7.11 -21.96 1.62
CA LEU A 241 -5.95 -22.74 2.06
C LEU A 241 -6.16 -24.21 1.69
N MET A 242 -5.23 -24.74 0.89
CA MET A 242 -5.22 -26.13 0.49
C MET A 242 -3.99 -26.84 1.04
N ILE A 243 -4.20 -28.04 1.61
CA ILE A 243 -3.13 -28.94 2.07
C ILE A 243 -3.28 -30.26 1.33
N PHE A 244 -2.17 -30.76 0.80
CA PHE A 244 -2.10 -31.99 0.02
C PHE A 244 -1.21 -33.03 0.68
N ASN A 245 -1.49 -34.29 0.41
CA ASN A 245 -0.57 -35.40 0.58
C ASN A 245 -0.39 -36.10 -0.77
N GLY A 246 0.76 -35.84 -1.42
CA GLY A 246 0.92 -36.17 -2.83
C GLY A 246 -0.11 -35.44 -3.69
N SER A 247 -0.92 -36.19 -4.44
CA SER A 247 -2.00 -35.63 -5.29
C SER A 247 -3.36 -35.53 -4.59
N SER A 248 -3.49 -36.01 -3.35
CA SER A 248 -4.75 -36.02 -2.62
C SER A 248 -4.91 -34.72 -1.82
N VAL A 249 -6.06 -34.06 -1.96
CA VAL A 249 -6.44 -32.91 -1.13
C VAL A 249 -6.87 -33.44 0.25
N LEU A 250 -6.23 -32.95 1.30
CA LEU A 250 -6.55 -33.29 2.70
C LEU A 250 -7.31 -32.18 3.42
N TYR A 251 -7.07 -30.95 3.01
CA TYR A 251 -7.67 -29.77 3.58
C TYR A 251 -7.91 -28.77 2.46
N ASP A 252 -9.08 -28.13 2.47
CA ASP A 252 -9.49 -27.14 1.48
C ASP A 252 -10.57 -26.28 2.13
N GLU A 253 -10.18 -25.14 2.69
CA GLU A 253 -11.09 -24.24 3.42
C GLU A 253 -10.85 -22.77 3.06
N PRO A 254 -11.88 -21.90 3.13
CA PRO A 254 -11.70 -20.46 2.92
C PRO A 254 -10.78 -19.86 3.97
N LEU A 255 -9.65 -19.27 3.55
CA LEU A 255 -8.61 -18.79 4.45
C LEU A 255 -9.13 -17.70 5.39
N VAL A 256 -9.88 -16.73 4.87
CA VAL A 256 -10.36 -15.60 5.68
C VAL A 256 -11.35 -16.08 6.74
N ASP A 257 -12.22 -17.03 6.40
CA ASP A 257 -13.16 -17.61 7.37
C ASP A 257 -12.42 -18.35 8.50
N LEU A 258 -11.28 -18.99 8.20
CA LEU A 258 -10.41 -19.55 9.24
C LEU A 258 -9.86 -18.43 10.13
N LEU A 259 -9.22 -17.42 9.55
CA LEU A 259 -8.60 -16.32 10.30
C LEU A 259 -9.60 -15.60 11.22
N MET A 260 -10.83 -15.39 10.74
CA MET A 260 -11.91 -14.75 11.50
C MET A 260 -12.47 -15.61 12.65
N GLN A 261 -12.01 -16.85 12.84
CA GLN A 261 -12.25 -17.60 14.10
C GLN A 261 -11.41 -17.04 15.25
N SER A 262 -10.35 -16.27 14.96
CA SER A 262 -9.61 -15.54 15.99
C SER A 262 -10.46 -14.39 16.55
N PRO A 263 -10.59 -14.23 17.88
CA PRO A 263 -11.29 -13.10 18.48
C PRO A 263 -10.60 -11.75 18.21
N ASP A 264 -9.35 -11.76 17.73
CA ASP A 264 -8.63 -10.56 17.31
C ASP A 264 -9.21 -9.95 16.02
N ILE A 265 -9.88 -10.74 15.17
CA ILE A 265 -10.38 -10.29 13.86
C ILE A 265 -11.90 -10.27 13.87
N ASN A 266 -12.47 -9.09 14.07
CA ASN A 266 -13.92 -8.89 14.16
C ASN A 266 -14.48 -8.21 12.91
N THR A 267 -13.65 -7.49 12.19
CA THR A 267 -14.03 -6.63 11.07
C THR A 267 -13.01 -6.69 9.93
N GLU A 268 -13.41 -6.22 8.76
CA GLU A 268 -12.45 -5.99 7.66
C GLU A 268 -11.35 -4.98 8.04
N ASP A 269 -11.64 -4.02 8.93
CA ASP A 269 -10.64 -3.05 9.40
C ASP A 269 -9.48 -3.77 10.13
N ASP A 270 -9.75 -4.86 10.83
CA ASP A 270 -8.71 -5.66 11.49
C ASP A 270 -7.81 -6.35 10.46
N LEU A 271 -8.37 -6.83 9.35
CA LEU A 271 -7.62 -7.42 8.23
C LEU A 271 -6.78 -6.39 7.45
N TRP A 272 -7.13 -5.09 7.53
CA TRP A 272 -6.29 -4.00 7.03
C TRP A 272 -5.18 -3.59 8.00
N ARG A 273 -5.36 -3.81 9.30
CA ARG A 273 -4.38 -3.46 10.35
C ARG A 273 -3.33 -4.53 10.56
N TYR A 274 -3.71 -5.79 10.42
CA TYR A 274 -2.86 -6.93 10.65
C TYR A 274 -2.30 -7.45 9.33
N SER A 275 -1.05 -7.88 9.34
CA SER A 275 -0.35 -8.37 8.15
C SER A 275 0.47 -9.63 8.39
N ASP A 276 0.43 -10.20 9.60
CA ASP A 276 1.16 -11.42 9.94
C ASP A 276 0.21 -12.35 10.72
N TYR A 277 -0.10 -13.48 10.12
CA TYR A 277 -1.08 -14.44 10.61
C TYR A 277 -0.44 -15.82 10.76
N TYR A 278 -0.83 -16.57 11.78
CA TYR A 278 -0.39 -17.94 11.98
C TYR A 278 -1.58 -18.87 12.16
N LEU A 279 -1.55 -20.01 11.48
CA LEU A 279 -2.50 -21.10 11.59
C LEU A 279 -1.74 -22.35 12.03
N ARG A 280 -2.14 -22.95 13.15
CA ARG A 280 -1.52 -24.18 13.68
C ARG A 280 -2.46 -25.36 13.54
N PHE A 281 -1.97 -26.40 12.87
CA PHE A 281 -2.66 -27.66 12.67
C PHE A 281 -1.99 -28.79 13.45
N ASP A 282 -2.80 -29.67 14.02
CA ASP A 282 -2.30 -30.88 14.68
C ASP A 282 -1.93 -31.99 13.67
N SER A 283 -1.49 -33.13 14.20
CA SER A 283 -1.17 -34.30 13.39
C SER A 283 -2.37 -34.93 12.65
N ASN A 284 -3.60 -34.56 12.97
CA ASN A 284 -4.80 -34.99 12.27
C ASN A 284 -5.22 -34.00 11.18
N MET A 285 -4.44 -32.94 10.94
CA MET A 285 -4.76 -31.84 10.02
C MET A 285 -5.99 -31.04 10.47
N MET A 286 -6.25 -30.99 11.78
CA MET A 286 -7.27 -30.12 12.36
C MET A 286 -6.64 -28.80 12.78
N LEU A 287 -7.30 -27.69 12.45
CA LEU A 287 -6.90 -26.37 12.95
C LEU A 287 -7.10 -26.33 14.46
N THR A 288 -6.05 -26.01 15.20
CA THR A 288 -6.04 -26.01 16.67
C THR A 288 -5.77 -24.67 17.29
N ALA A 289 -5.12 -23.75 16.57
CA ALA A 289 -4.91 -22.40 17.06
C ALA A 289 -4.65 -21.42 15.92
N ILE A 290 -4.99 -20.17 16.18
CA ILE A 290 -4.71 -19.03 15.30
C ILE A 290 -3.97 -17.99 16.10
N LYS A 291 -2.98 -17.33 15.48
CA LYS A 291 -2.34 -16.16 16.06
C LYS A 291 -2.34 -14.99 15.10
N VAL A 292 -2.73 -13.85 15.64
CA VAL A 292 -2.68 -12.54 14.97
C VAL A 292 -1.91 -11.58 15.85
N LEU A 293 -2.41 -11.33 17.07
CA LEU A 293 -1.66 -10.66 18.13
C LEU A 293 -1.05 -11.68 19.08
N GLU A 294 -1.88 -12.58 19.59
CA GLU A 294 -1.51 -13.69 20.46
C GLU A 294 -2.14 -15.01 19.99
N TRP A 295 -1.73 -16.13 20.58
CA TRP A 295 -2.28 -17.44 20.24
C TRP A 295 -3.64 -17.65 20.92
N HIS A 296 -4.65 -17.97 20.11
CA HIS A 296 -5.97 -18.39 20.55
C HIS A 296 -6.19 -19.83 20.10
N ASP A 297 -6.49 -20.72 21.04
CA ASP A 297 -6.85 -22.10 20.72
C ASP A 297 -8.26 -22.12 20.10
N ILE A 298 -8.44 -22.98 19.09
CA ILE A 298 -9.72 -23.20 18.42
C ILE A 298 -10.37 -24.43 19.04
N ASP A 299 -11.49 -24.22 19.72
CA ASP A 299 -12.30 -25.30 20.27
C ASP A 299 -12.90 -26.12 19.12
N THR A 300 -12.32 -27.30 18.91
CA THR A 300 -12.89 -28.33 18.04
C THR A 300 -13.91 -29.14 18.84
N GLU A 301 -14.98 -28.50 19.34
CA GLU A 301 -16.13 -29.23 19.88
C GLU A 301 -16.84 -29.98 18.75
N GLY A 302 -16.39 -31.20 18.49
CA GLY A 302 -16.96 -32.10 17.49
C GLY A 302 -16.45 -33.55 17.50
N GLY A 303 -15.70 -33.96 18.53
CA GLY A 303 -15.20 -35.34 18.66
C GLY A 303 -15.78 -36.04 19.88
N LEU A 304 -16.93 -36.71 19.71
CA LEU A 304 -17.35 -37.83 20.55
C LEU A 304 -16.79 -39.14 19.99
#